data_AF-A0A5T2C1G1-F1
#
_entry.id   AF-A0A5T2C1G1-F1
#
_cell.length_a   1.000
_cell.length_b   1.000
_cell.length_c   1.000
_cell.angle_alpha   90.00
_cell.angle_beta   90.00
_cell.angle_gamma   90.00
#
_symmetry.space_group_name_H-M   'P 1'
#
loop_
_entity.id
_entity.type
_entity.pdbx_description
1 polymer ?
#
loop_
_entity_poly.entity_id
_entity_poly.type
_entity_poly.pdbx_seq_one_letter_code
_entity_poly.pdbx_strand_id
1 'polypeptide(L)'
;TLQLGEKPYIISAKPDGFGMRLSSMLIGMYLAEKLGFNFGFVWDNSIDLDRFDIRTKISEDIYYFANDMENVSSIFSYFFLKKYYITDYKIQKNHGFKLHSKIRTFDEIKSPPFENEWGWYSTDIPPYYWLKDCKKEEFLCIVRDIYNNKFIFSSDYQQIFDNVNVINEKINNFIALHIRGGDIVYSSLRKHAGRKVLEERFFPYEIALEIIKRH
;
A
#
# COMPACT_ATOMS: atom_id res chain seq x y z
N THR A 1 -11.85 -17.15 -5.29
CA THR A 1 -11.52 -18.42 -4.62
C THR A 1 -10.17 -18.88 -5.08
N LEU A 2 -9.27 -19.23 -4.16
CA LEU A 2 -7.97 -19.79 -4.54
C LEU A 2 -8.17 -21.13 -5.26
N GLN A 3 -7.50 -21.32 -6.40
CA GLN A 3 -7.50 -22.61 -7.08
C GLN A 3 -6.39 -23.48 -6.46
N LEU A 4 -6.77 -24.31 -5.48
CA LEU A 4 -5.86 -25.25 -4.81
C LEU A 4 -5.47 -26.36 -5.81
N GLY A 5 -4.16 -26.46 -6.14
CA GLY A 5 -3.60 -27.40 -7.11
C GLY A 5 -2.65 -26.77 -8.15
N GLU A 6 -2.63 -25.45 -8.24
CA GLU A 6 -1.69 -24.68 -9.08
C GLU A 6 -0.47 -24.17 -8.30
N LYS A 7 0.45 -23.48 -9.00
CA LYS A 7 1.62 -22.80 -8.43
C LYS A 7 1.29 -22.05 -7.12
N PRO A 8 2.19 -22.04 -6.12
CA PRO A 8 1.98 -21.30 -4.86
C PRO A 8 1.69 -19.81 -5.12
N TYR A 9 1.06 -19.14 -4.15
CA TYR A 9 0.66 -17.74 -4.24
C TYR A 9 1.55 -16.82 -3.37
N ILE A 10 1.75 -15.60 -3.86
CA ILE A 10 2.09 -14.42 -3.06
C ILE A 10 0.83 -13.55 -2.95
N ILE A 11 0.31 -13.35 -1.73
CA ILE A 11 -0.93 -12.61 -1.50
C ILE A 11 -0.66 -11.31 -0.74
N SER A 12 -1.07 -10.17 -1.32
CA SER A 12 -1.12 -8.90 -0.56
C SER A 12 -2.44 -8.80 0.21
N ALA A 13 -2.36 -8.73 1.54
CA ALA A 13 -3.51 -8.62 2.44
C ALA A 13 -3.33 -7.51 3.47
N LYS A 14 -2.60 -6.47 3.10
CA LYS A 14 -2.13 -5.43 4.01
C LYS A 14 -3.29 -4.55 4.48
N PRO A 15 -3.52 -4.39 5.80
CA PRO A 15 -4.67 -3.62 6.31
C PRO A 15 -4.44 -2.11 6.35
N ASP A 16 -3.24 -1.64 6.00
CA ASP A 16 -2.83 -0.23 6.00
C ASP A 16 -3.59 0.64 4.96
N GLY A 17 -3.27 1.93 4.90
CA GLY A 17 -3.78 2.86 3.89
C GLY A 17 -3.32 2.56 2.46
N PHE A 18 -3.92 3.27 1.49
CA PHE A 18 -3.76 3.06 0.04
C PHE A 18 -2.31 2.86 -0.42
N GLY A 19 -1.41 3.79 -0.09
CA GLY A 19 -0.02 3.75 -0.55
C GLY A 19 0.76 2.52 -0.05
N MET A 20 0.50 2.09 1.19
CA MET A 20 1.15 0.91 1.77
C MET A 20 0.62 -0.38 1.14
N ARG A 21 -0.68 -0.44 0.82
CA ARG A 21 -1.26 -1.57 0.06
C ARG A 21 -0.68 -1.68 -1.33
N LEU A 22 -0.57 -0.55 -2.03
CA LEU A 22 0.08 -0.46 -3.33
C LEU A 22 1.53 -0.96 -3.29
N SER A 23 2.31 -0.53 -2.30
CA SER A 23 3.68 -1.02 -2.09
C SER A 23 3.71 -2.55 -1.90
N SER A 24 2.82 -3.07 -1.05
CA SER A 24 2.70 -4.52 -0.81
C SER A 24 2.29 -5.30 -2.06
N MET A 25 1.40 -4.74 -2.88
CA MET A 25 1.01 -5.35 -4.15
C MET A 25 2.16 -5.34 -5.16
N LEU A 26 2.90 -4.23 -5.27
CA LEU A 26 4.07 -4.12 -6.16
C LEU A 26 5.15 -5.14 -5.81
N ILE A 27 5.49 -5.25 -4.52
CA ILE A 27 6.46 -6.25 -4.03
C ILE A 27 5.91 -7.66 -4.25
N GLY A 28 4.61 -7.86 -4.04
CA GLY A 28 3.98 -9.16 -4.21
C GLY A 28 4.03 -9.65 -5.66
N MET A 29 3.75 -8.76 -6.62
CA MET A 29 3.87 -9.04 -8.05
C MET A 29 5.32 -9.31 -8.44
N TYR A 30 6.27 -8.51 -7.95
CA TYR A 30 7.70 -8.73 -8.18
C TYR A 30 8.14 -10.12 -7.72
N LEU A 31 7.80 -10.49 -6.48
CA LEU A 31 8.16 -11.79 -5.92
C LEU A 31 7.48 -12.94 -6.66
N ALA A 32 6.20 -12.79 -7.01
CA ALA A 32 5.48 -13.79 -7.77
C ALA A 32 6.16 -14.08 -9.12
N GLU A 33 6.60 -13.04 -9.84
CA GLU A 33 7.33 -13.18 -11.10
C GLU A 33 8.68 -13.85 -10.92
N LYS A 34 9.47 -13.43 -9.91
CA LYS A 34 10.79 -14.03 -9.64
C LYS A 34 10.72 -15.50 -9.22
N LEU A 35 9.70 -15.86 -8.45
CA LEU A 35 9.54 -17.21 -7.93
C LEU A 35 8.79 -18.15 -8.90
N GLY A 36 8.12 -17.57 -9.91
CA GLY A 36 7.19 -18.30 -10.77
C GLY A 36 5.91 -18.71 -10.04
N PHE A 37 5.50 -17.91 -9.05
CA PHE A 37 4.29 -18.08 -8.23
C PHE A 37 3.12 -17.29 -8.84
N ASN A 38 1.91 -17.56 -8.36
CA ASN A 38 0.75 -16.74 -8.64
C ASN A 38 0.75 -15.49 -7.75
N PHE A 39 0.14 -14.40 -8.21
CA PHE A 39 -0.10 -13.20 -7.40
C PHE A 39 -1.60 -13.02 -7.17
N GLY A 40 -1.97 -12.55 -5.99
CA GLY A 40 -3.30 -12.01 -5.75
C GLY A 40 -3.31 -11.02 -4.61
N PHE A 41 -4.44 -10.35 -4.43
CA PHE A 41 -4.62 -9.42 -3.33
C PHE A 41 -6.05 -9.43 -2.81
N VAL A 42 -6.19 -9.12 -1.53
CA VAL A 42 -7.48 -8.80 -0.92
C VAL A 42 -7.54 -7.30 -0.64
N TRP A 43 -8.76 -6.77 -0.62
CA TRP A 43 -9.01 -5.34 -0.40
C TRP A 43 -10.18 -5.21 0.54
N ASP A 44 -9.89 -4.88 1.80
CA ASP A 44 -10.94 -4.58 2.76
C ASP A 44 -11.20 -3.07 2.79
N ASN A 45 -12.48 -2.68 2.85
CA ASN A 45 -12.89 -1.28 2.88
C ASN A 45 -12.77 -0.66 4.29
N SER A 46 -11.74 -1.06 5.03
CA SER A 46 -11.37 -0.56 6.34
C SER A 46 -9.86 -0.47 6.44
N ILE A 47 -9.37 0.37 7.34
CA ILE A 47 -7.95 0.55 7.64
C ILE A 47 -7.66 0.22 9.09
N ASP A 48 -6.42 -0.14 9.39
CA ASP A 48 -5.95 -0.48 10.74
C ASP A 48 -6.15 0.65 11.78
N LEU A 49 -6.24 1.90 11.32
CA LEU A 49 -6.49 3.07 12.15
C LEU A 49 -7.97 3.30 12.50
N ASP A 50 -8.93 2.64 11.84
CA ASP A 50 -10.36 2.85 12.09
C ASP A 50 -10.73 2.58 13.56
N ARG A 51 -9.97 1.71 14.25
CA ARG A 51 -10.12 1.43 15.69
C ARG A 51 -9.93 2.65 16.61
N PHE A 52 -9.36 3.74 16.10
CA PHE A 52 -9.09 4.94 16.89
C PHE A 52 -10.13 6.05 16.69
N ASP A 53 -11.25 5.75 16.02
CA ASP A 53 -12.32 6.71 15.73
C ASP A 53 -11.78 7.96 15.00
N ILE A 54 -10.92 7.70 14.01
CA ILE A 54 -10.33 8.76 13.17
C ILE A 54 -11.35 9.40 12.25
N ARG A 55 -12.54 8.80 12.09
CA ARG A 55 -13.66 9.33 11.32
C ARG A 55 -14.61 10.06 12.27
N THR A 56 -14.32 11.31 12.59
CA THR A 56 -15.15 12.07 13.54
C THR A 56 -16.33 12.72 12.83
N LYS A 57 -17.55 12.37 13.26
CA LYS A 57 -18.79 13.07 12.88
C LYS A 57 -18.92 14.34 13.72
N ILE A 58 -19.01 15.50 13.08
CA ILE A 58 -19.16 16.80 13.79
C ILE A 58 -20.62 17.23 13.84
N SER A 59 -21.38 16.93 12.78
CA SER A 59 -22.82 17.17 12.68
C SER A 59 -23.45 16.09 11.80
N GLU A 60 -24.77 16.12 11.61
CA GLU A 60 -25.48 15.19 10.71
C GLU A 60 -24.91 15.18 9.28
N ASP A 61 -24.32 16.31 8.85
CA ASP A 61 -23.91 16.56 7.47
C ASP A 61 -22.39 16.70 7.26
N ILE A 62 -21.58 16.76 8.32
CA ILE A 62 -20.13 17.01 8.21
C ILE A 62 -19.33 15.88 8.86
N TYR A 63 -18.61 15.16 8.01
CA TYR A 63 -17.65 14.13 8.38
C TYR A 63 -16.23 14.62 8.05
N TYR A 64 -15.33 14.62 9.05
CA TYR A 64 -13.90 14.65 8.73
C TYR A 64 -13.47 13.23 8.36
N PHE A 65 -13.32 12.98 7.06
CA PHE A 65 -12.68 11.76 6.58
C PHE A 65 -11.17 11.88 6.78
N ALA A 66 -10.66 11.49 7.94
CA ALA A 66 -9.21 11.51 8.18
C ALA A 66 -8.48 10.49 7.31
N ASN A 67 -9.10 9.34 7.06
CA ASN A 67 -8.67 8.36 6.07
C ASN A 67 -9.89 7.54 5.65
N ASP A 68 -10.24 7.57 4.37
CA ASP A 68 -11.20 6.64 3.80
C ASP A 68 -10.49 5.68 2.85
N MET A 69 -11.01 4.47 2.76
CA MET A 69 -10.57 3.52 1.74
C MET A 69 -11.59 3.57 0.62
N GLU A 70 -11.11 3.78 -0.59
CA GLU A 70 -11.99 3.75 -1.75
C GLU A 70 -12.34 2.31 -2.11
N ASN A 71 -13.51 2.12 -2.71
CA ASN A 71 -13.89 0.82 -3.23
C ASN A 71 -12.85 0.35 -4.26
N VAL A 72 -12.47 -0.92 -4.18
CA VAL A 72 -11.44 -1.50 -5.06
C VAL A 72 -11.75 -1.34 -6.55
N SER A 73 -13.03 -1.28 -6.94
CA SER A 73 -13.50 -1.08 -8.31
C SER A 73 -13.42 0.37 -8.80
N SER A 74 -13.36 1.33 -7.89
CA SER A 74 -13.07 2.72 -8.24
C SER A 74 -11.57 2.92 -8.53
N ILE A 75 -10.71 2.07 -7.97
CA ILE A 75 -9.24 2.18 -8.09
C ILE A 75 -8.72 1.41 -9.30
N PHE A 76 -9.12 0.14 -9.44
CA PHE A 76 -8.59 -0.77 -10.45
C PHE A 76 -9.64 -1.11 -11.50
N SER A 77 -9.17 -1.29 -12.73
CA SER A 77 -10.02 -1.74 -13.83
C SER A 77 -10.60 -3.13 -13.56
N TYR A 78 -11.74 -3.40 -14.19
CA TYR A 78 -12.37 -4.72 -14.17
C TYR A 78 -11.40 -5.86 -14.54
N PHE A 79 -10.55 -5.65 -15.55
CA PHE A 79 -9.60 -6.67 -16.00
C PHE A 79 -8.53 -6.98 -14.97
N PHE A 80 -8.02 -5.97 -14.26
CA PHE A 80 -7.08 -6.15 -13.16
C PHE A 80 -7.71 -6.91 -12.01
N LEU A 81 -8.93 -6.51 -11.62
CA LEU A 81 -9.69 -7.18 -10.56
C LEU A 81 -9.96 -8.63 -10.90
N LYS A 82 -10.47 -8.92 -12.10
CA LYS A 82 -10.74 -10.29 -12.54
C LYS A 82 -9.51 -11.19 -12.46
N LYS A 83 -8.32 -10.63 -12.68
CA LYS A 83 -7.05 -11.38 -12.71
C LYS A 83 -6.45 -11.61 -11.32
N TYR A 84 -6.51 -10.61 -10.44
CA TYR A 84 -5.71 -10.61 -9.21
C TYR A 84 -6.52 -10.45 -7.92
N TYR A 85 -7.76 -9.99 -7.99
CA TYR A 85 -8.56 -9.74 -6.79
C TYR A 85 -9.14 -11.04 -6.23
N ILE A 86 -8.87 -11.29 -4.95
CA ILE A 86 -9.32 -12.48 -4.22
C ILE A 86 -10.47 -12.08 -3.30
N THR A 87 -11.61 -12.76 -3.45
CA THR A 87 -12.80 -12.63 -2.59
C THR A 87 -12.92 -13.75 -1.55
N ASP A 88 -11.89 -14.58 -1.41
CA ASP A 88 -11.87 -15.70 -0.48
C ASP A 88 -11.76 -15.20 0.97
N TYR A 89 -12.84 -15.37 1.74
CA TYR A 89 -12.96 -14.92 3.13
C TYR A 89 -11.98 -15.62 4.09
N LYS A 90 -11.32 -16.70 3.66
CA LYS A 90 -10.31 -17.39 4.47
C LYS A 90 -8.99 -16.62 4.52
N ILE A 91 -8.73 -15.73 3.56
CA ILE A 91 -7.53 -14.89 3.55
C ILE A 91 -7.71 -13.77 4.56
N GLN A 92 -6.89 -13.78 5.60
CA GLN A 92 -6.92 -12.80 6.67
C GLN A 92 -6.01 -11.62 6.35
N LYS A 93 -6.32 -10.47 6.96
CA LYS A 93 -5.43 -9.30 6.95
C LYS A 93 -4.07 -9.67 7.51
N ASN A 94 -2.99 -9.27 6.82
CA ASN A 94 -1.62 -9.58 7.24
C ASN A 94 -0.64 -8.53 6.68
N HIS A 95 0.33 -8.11 7.50
CA HIS A 95 1.36 -7.16 7.09
C HIS A 95 2.56 -7.81 6.36
N GLY A 96 2.64 -9.14 6.28
CA GLY A 96 3.69 -9.87 5.56
C GLY A 96 4.98 -10.11 6.34
N PHE A 97 4.97 -9.95 7.67
CA PHE A 97 6.19 -9.97 8.49
C PHE A 97 6.97 -11.29 8.42
N LYS A 98 6.30 -12.43 8.24
CA LYS A 98 6.97 -13.75 8.23
C LYS A 98 7.89 -13.93 7.03
N LEU A 99 7.56 -13.30 5.90
CA LEU A 99 8.32 -13.40 4.66
C LEU A 99 9.72 -12.77 4.83
N HIS A 100 9.80 -11.62 5.51
CA HIS A 100 11.03 -10.87 5.75
C HIS A 100 11.53 -10.91 7.21
N SER A 101 11.11 -11.91 8.00
CA SER A 101 11.51 -12.05 9.40
C SER A 101 12.99 -12.37 9.61
N LYS A 102 13.67 -12.79 8.54
CA LYS A 102 15.11 -13.07 8.49
C LYS A 102 15.62 -12.81 7.08
N ILE A 103 16.94 -12.76 6.95
CA ILE A 103 17.60 -12.77 5.64
C ILE A 103 17.36 -14.12 4.94
N ARG A 104 17.00 -14.10 3.65
CA ARG A 104 16.70 -15.28 2.84
C ARG A 104 17.34 -15.23 1.44
N THR A 105 17.16 -16.29 0.67
CA THR A 105 17.32 -16.31 -0.81
C THR A 105 15.99 -16.56 -1.51
N PHE A 106 15.90 -16.34 -2.83
CA PHE A 106 14.72 -16.70 -3.61
C PHE A 106 14.42 -18.20 -3.54
N ASP A 107 15.44 -19.06 -3.60
CA ASP A 107 15.28 -20.52 -3.55
C ASP A 107 14.65 -21.02 -2.23
N GLU A 108 15.02 -20.38 -1.11
CA GLU A 108 14.43 -20.68 0.20
C GLU A 108 12.95 -20.31 0.29
N ILE A 109 12.51 -19.28 -0.43
CA ILE A 109 11.10 -18.84 -0.43
C ILE A 109 10.27 -19.67 -1.41
N LYS A 110 10.90 -20.10 -2.51
CA LYS A 110 10.29 -20.94 -3.53
C LYS A 110 9.93 -22.34 -3.02
N SER A 111 10.65 -22.81 -2.01
CA SER A 111 10.53 -24.17 -1.46
C SER A 111 9.72 -24.19 -0.16
N PRO A 112 8.95 -25.26 0.10
CA PRO A 112 8.27 -25.42 1.38
C PRO A 112 9.28 -25.59 2.54
N PRO A 113 8.87 -25.31 3.80
CA PRO A 113 7.52 -24.95 4.22
C PRO A 113 7.18 -23.47 3.96
N PHE A 114 5.96 -23.23 3.47
CA PHE A 114 5.40 -21.90 3.29
C PHE A 114 4.77 -21.35 4.57
N GLU A 115 4.35 -20.08 4.55
CA GLU A 115 3.59 -19.50 5.66
C GLU A 115 2.21 -20.13 5.82
N ASN A 116 1.53 -20.38 4.69
CA ASN A 116 0.21 -20.98 4.58
C ASN A 116 0.23 -22.10 3.53
N GLU A 117 -0.78 -22.97 3.53
CA GLU A 117 -0.93 -24.03 2.52
C GLU A 117 -0.91 -23.51 1.07
N TRP A 118 -1.40 -22.29 0.86
CA TRP A 118 -1.43 -21.63 -0.44
C TRP A 118 -0.16 -20.81 -0.77
N GLY A 119 0.75 -20.55 0.19
CA GLY A 119 1.96 -19.74 -0.04
C GLY A 119 2.25 -18.67 1.03
N TRP A 120 2.63 -17.46 0.60
CA TRP A 120 3.14 -16.39 1.47
C TRP A 120 2.33 -15.10 1.41
N TYR A 121 2.22 -14.39 2.52
CA TYR A 121 1.77 -13.00 2.48
C TYR A 121 2.89 -12.07 1.98
N SER A 122 2.53 -11.11 1.13
CA SER A 122 3.42 -10.06 0.65
C SER A 122 3.68 -9.00 1.73
N THR A 123 4.76 -8.25 1.59
CA THR A 123 5.21 -7.16 2.47
C THR A 123 5.37 -5.86 1.69
N ASP A 124 5.37 -4.72 2.40
CA ASP A 124 5.75 -3.40 1.89
C ASP A 124 7.25 -3.11 1.98
N ILE A 125 8.03 -4.01 2.60
CA ILE A 125 9.48 -3.84 2.78
C ILE A 125 10.24 -4.28 1.52
N PRO A 126 11.03 -3.40 0.87
CA PRO A 126 11.75 -3.74 -0.34
C PRO A 126 12.64 -4.99 -0.18
N PRO A 127 12.52 -6.00 -1.07
CA PRO A 127 13.22 -7.28 -0.93
C PRO A 127 14.73 -7.20 -0.86
N TYR A 128 15.37 -6.20 -1.48
CA TYR A 128 16.83 -6.04 -1.42
C TYR A 128 17.37 -5.75 -0.01
N TYR A 129 16.52 -5.46 0.98
CA TYR A 129 16.94 -5.37 2.38
C TYR A 129 17.07 -6.72 3.09
N TRP A 130 16.39 -7.75 2.57
CA TRP A 130 16.25 -9.03 3.27
C TRP A 130 16.43 -10.27 2.37
N LEU A 131 16.60 -10.10 1.06
CA LEU A 131 16.99 -11.15 0.11
C LEU A 131 18.44 -10.95 -0.31
N LYS A 132 19.30 -11.93 -0.04
CA LYS A 132 20.74 -11.87 -0.37
C LYS A 132 21.01 -11.77 -1.87
N ASP A 133 20.15 -12.39 -2.66
CA ASP A 133 20.21 -12.54 -4.11
C ASP A 133 19.31 -11.54 -4.85
N CYS A 134 18.82 -10.50 -4.17
CA CYS A 134 18.05 -9.41 -4.77
C CYS A 134 18.90 -8.14 -4.90
N LYS A 135 19.21 -7.75 -6.14
CA LYS A 135 19.93 -6.50 -6.43
C LYS A 135 18.96 -5.32 -6.45
N LYS A 136 19.31 -4.22 -5.77
CA LYS A 136 18.46 -3.04 -5.62
C LYS A 136 18.07 -2.43 -6.97
N GLU A 137 19.03 -2.27 -7.87
CA GLU A 137 18.83 -1.60 -9.17
C GLU A 137 17.88 -2.41 -10.06
N GLU A 138 18.06 -3.73 -10.06
CA GLU A 138 17.20 -4.66 -10.80
C GLU A 138 15.77 -4.65 -10.21
N PHE A 139 15.65 -4.72 -8.88
CA PHE A 139 14.37 -4.62 -8.19
C PHE A 139 13.63 -3.33 -8.55
N LEU A 140 14.30 -2.17 -8.44
CA LEU A 140 13.70 -0.87 -8.73
C LEU A 140 13.26 -0.76 -10.20
N CYS A 141 14.06 -1.30 -11.12
CA CYS A 141 13.70 -1.32 -12.53
C CYS A 141 12.45 -2.15 -12.80
N ILE A 142 12.35 -3.35 -12.22
CA ILE A 142 11.21 -4.26 -12.39
C ILE A 142 9.95 -3.71 -11.72
N VAL A 143 10.05 -3.19 -10.49
CA VAL A 143 8.89 -2.60 -9.80
C VAL A 143 8.33 -1.39 -10.55
N ARG A 144 9.20 -0.57 -11.13
CA ARG A 144 8.77 0.53 -12.01
C ARG A 144 7.98 0.01 -13.22
N ASP A 145 8.46 -1.05 -13.87
CA ASP A 145 7.75 -1.69 -14.98
C ASP A 145 6.38 -2.25 -14.55
N ILE A 146 6.32 -2.93 -13.40
CA ILE A 146 5.07 -3.44 -12.83
C ILE A 146 4.08 -2.29 -12.60
N TYR A 147 4.51 -1.20 -11.95
CA TYR A 147 3.64 -0.06 -11.66
C TYR A 147 3.13 0.62 -12.93
N ASN A 148 4.00 0.86 -13.91
CA ASN A 148 3.63 1.58 -15.13
C ASN A 148 2.80 0.74 -16.10
N ASN A 149 3.05 -0.57 -16.17
CA ASN A 149 2.55 -1.41 -17.27
C ASN A 149 1.64 -2.56 -16.85
N LYS A 150 1.68 -3.02 -15.59
CA LYS A 150 0.90 -4.18 -15.13
C LYS A 150 -0.24 -3.81 -14.20
N PHE A 151 -0.12 -2.69 -13.50
CA PHE A 151 -1.24 -2.08 -12.80
C PHE A 151 -2.18 -1.44 -13.80
N ILE A 152 -3.41 -1.94 -13.88
CA ILE A 152 -4.43 -1.37 -14.77
C ILE A 152 -5.45 -0.66 -13.87
N PHE A 153 -5.19 0.61 -13.62
CA PHE A 153 -6.10 1.51 -12.89
C PHE A 153 -7.43 1.69 -13.63
N SER A 154 -8.46 2.09 -12.90
CA SER A 154 -9.76 2.47 -13.46
C SER A 154 -9.65 3.68 -14.39
N SER A 155 -10.67 3.94 -15.20
CA SER A 155 -10.74 5.16 -16.02
C SER A 155 -10.60 6.43 -15.20
N ASP A 156 -11.16 6.44 -13.99
CA ASP A 156 -11.18 7.63 -13.14
C ASP A 156 -9.78 7.94 -12.61
N TYR A 157 -9.02 6.92 -12.21
CA TYR A 157 -7.62 7.08 -11.81
C TYR A 157 -6.72 7.44 -12.99
N GLN A 158 -6.97 6.88 -14.18
CA GLN A 158 -6.24 7.29 -15.39
C GLN A 158 -6.49 8.76 -15.72
N GLN A 159 -7.74 9.22 -15.60
CA GLN A 159 -8.08 10.63 -15.79
C GLN A 159 -7.36 11.54 -14.77
N ILE A 160 -7.15 11.09 -13.53
CA ILE A 160 -6.34 11.82 -12.55
C ILE A 160 -4.90 11.96 -13.05
N PHE A 161 -4.29 10.89 -13.56
CA PHE A 161 -2.92 10.96 -14.12
C PHE A 161 -2.84 11.93 -15.31
N ASP A 162 -3.80 11.86 -16.23
CA ASP A 162 -3.86 12.77 -17.38
C ASP A 162 -3.98 14.23 -16.95
N ASN A 163 -4.86 14.51 -15.99
CA ASN A 163 -5.03 15.86 -15.45
C ASN A 163 -3.75 16.36 -14.77
N VAL A 164 -3.08 15.52 -13.99
CA VAL A 164 -1.81 15.86 -13.33
C VAL A 164 -0.74 16.17 -14.38
N ASN A 165 -0.64 15.40 -15.46
CA ASN A 165 0.33 15.65 -16.53
C ASN A 165 0.09 17.01 -17.20
N VAL A 166 -1.16 17.34 -17.52
CA VAL A 166 -1.54 18.65 -18.11
C VAL A 166 -1.24 19.81 -17.15
N ILE A 167 -1.43 19.61 -15.84
CA ILE A 167 -1.15 20.64 -14.84
C ILE A 167 0.37 20.80 -14.63
N ASN A 168 1.12 19.70 -14.63
CA ASN A 168 2.57 19.72 -14.43
C ASN A 168 3.28 20.57 -15.50
N GLU A 169 2.81 20.51 -16.74
CA GLU A 169 3.29 21.38 -17.84
C GLU A 169 3.08 22.88 -17.56
N LYS A 170 2.09 23.24 -16.74
CA LYS A 170 1.74 24.63 -16.42
C LYS A 170 2.43 25.17 -15.16
N ILE A 171 2.62 24.32 -14.16
CA ILE A 171 3.14 24.73 -12.84
C ILE A 171 4.68 24.83 -12.84
N ASN A 172 5.38 24.14 -13.75
CA ASN A 172 6.84 24.14 -13.93
C ASN A 172 7.62 23.76 -12.66
N ASN A 173 7.77 24.67 -11.68
CA ASN A 173 8.44 24.44 -10.41
C ASN A 173 7.47 24.60 -9.24
N PHE A 174 7.36 23.57 -8.40
CA PHE A 174 6.59 23.61 -7.17
C PHE A 174 7.32 22.94 -6.01
N ILE A 175 6.93 23.31 -4.79
CA ILE A 175 7.33 22.61 -3.57
C ILE A 175 6.12 21.83 -3.06
N ALA A 176 6.25 20.51 -2.98
CA ALA A 176 5.26 19.65 -2.35
C ALA A 176 5.65 19.37 -0.90
N LEU A 177 4.76 19.71 0.04
CA LEU A 177 4.91 19.40 1.45
C LEU A 177 3.93 18.30 1.83
N HIS A 178 4.44 17.11 2.16
CA HIS A 178 3.63 16.04 2.76
C HIS A 178 3.64 16.21 4.28
N ILE A 179 2.55 16.71 4.84
CA ILE A 179 2.38 16.93 6.28
C ILE A 179 1.41 15.89 6.83
N ARG A 180 1.86 15.12 7.82
CA ARG A 180 0.99 14.19 8.58
C ARG A 180 0.53 14.88 9.86
N GLY A 181 -0.72 14.64 10.26
CA GLY A 181 -1.27 15.13 11.53
C GLY A 181 -2.74 15.50 11.54
N GLY A 182 -3.42 15.57 10.39
CA GLY A 182 -4.87 15.80 10.34
C GLY A 182 -5.68 14.72 11.08
N ASP A 183 -5.18 13.49 11.08
CA ASP A 183 -5.74 12.34 11.77
C ASP A 183 -5.61 12.41 13.30
N ILE A 184 -4.67 13.19 13.85
CA ILE A 184 -4.55 13.42 15.30
C ILE A 184 -5.56 14.46 15.79
N VAL A 185 -5.76 15.54 15.03
CA VAL A 185 -6.49 16.74 15.49
C VAL A 185 -7.88 16.38 16.02
N TYR A 186 -8.61 15.53 15.30
CA TYR A 186 -9.99 15.19 15.63
C TYR A 186 -10.17 13.82 16.29
N SER A 187 -9.19 12.92 16.19
CA SER A 187 -9.34 11.56 16.73
C SER A 187 -8.93 11.41 18.19
N SER A 188 -9.33 10.30 18.80
CA SER A 188 -8.89 9.91 20.14
C SER A 188 -7.38 9.66 20.24
N LEU A 189 -6.65 9.54 19.13
CA LEU A 189 -5.18 9.36 19.12
C LEU A 189 -4.47 10.50 19.86
N ARG A 190 -4.98 11.74 19.81
CA ARG A 190 -4.40 12.87 20.56
C ARG A 190 -4.36 12.64 22.07
N LYS A 191 -5.27 11.81 22.60
CA LYS A 191 -5.34 11.45 24.03
C LYS A 191 -4.39 10.30 24.38
N HIS A 192 -3.92 9.55 23.38
CA HIS A 192 -2.95 8.47 23.52
C HIS A 192 -1.56 9.04 23.27
N ALA A 193 -1.06 9.86 24.20
CA ALA A 193 0.25 10.49 24.14
C ALA A 193 1.38 9.45 24.38
N GLY A 194 1.56 8.56 23.41
CA GLY A 194 2.73 7.70 23.29
C GLY A 194 3.74 8.31 22.32
N ARG A 195 5.02 8.00 22.53
CA ARG A 195 6.16 8.48 21.73
C ARG A 195 5.93 8.40 20.21
N LYS A 196 5.26 7.36 19.71
CA LYS A 196 4.92 7.21 18.28
C LYS A 196 3.91 8.22 17.73
N VAL A 197 2.92 8.66 18.52
CA VAL A 197 1.91 9.63 18.08
C VAL A 197 2.55 11.02 17.92
N LEU A 198 3.46 11.37 18.83
CA LEU A 198 4.20 12.63 18.81
C LEU A 198 5.33 12.62 17.75
N GLU A 199 6.04 11.50 17.56
CA GLU A 199 7.17 11.41 16.63
C GLU A 199 6.76 11.22 15.15
N GLU A 200 5.67 10.50 14.86
CA GLU A 200 5.35 10.11 13.46
C GLU A 200 4.24 10.96 12.81
N ARG A 201 3.48 11.72 13.61
CA ARG A 201 2.20 12.30 13.16
C ARG A 201 1.95 13.73 13.66
N PHE A 202 2.77 14.29 14.54
CA PHE A 202 2.66 15.70 14.90
C PHE A 202 3.67 16.52 14.10
N PHE A 203 3.19 17.48 13.31
CA PHE A 203 4.04 18.40 12.56
C PHE A 203 3.78 19.85 12.99
N PRO A 204 4.83 20.63 13.31
CA PRO A 204 4.68 22.05 13.64
C PRO A 204 4.34 22.87 12.38
N TYR A 205 3.08 23.28 12.26
CA TYR A 205 2.57 24.01 11.09
C TYR A 205 3.31 25.34 10.83
N GLU A 206 3.94 25.93 11.85
CA GLU A 206 4.77 27.12 11.74
C GLU A 206 5.93 26.91 10.76
N ILE A 207 6.51 25.71 10.70
CA ILE A 207 7.57 25.37 9.74
C ILE A 207 7.02 25.38 8.31
N ALA A 208 5.83 24.80 8.10
CA ALA A 208 5.21 24.81 6.77
C ALA A 208 4.88 26.24 6.32
N LEU A 209 4.35 27.08 7.22
CA LEU A 209 4.08 28.49 6.95
C LEU A 209 5.35 29.27 6.61
N GLU A 210 6.47 28.99 7.28
CA GLU A 210 7.74 29.65 6.98
C GLU A 210 8.30 29.22 5.62
N ILE A 211 8.18 27.94 5.25
CA ILE A 211 8.57 27.47 3.90
C ILE A 211 7.74 28.18 2.84
N ILE A 212 6.41 28.28 3.04
CA ILE A 212 5.50 29.00 2.14
C ILE A 212 5.84 30.49 2.03
N LYS A 213 6.37 31.11 3.09
CA LYS A 213 6.76 32.54 3.05
C LYS A 213 8.08 32.77 2.30
N ARG A 214 8.97 31.78 2.26
CA ARG A 214 10.32 31.92 1.69
C ARG A 214 10.43 31.53 0.22
N HIS A 215 9.40 30.89 -0.33
CA HIS A 215 9.34 30.36 -1.70
C HIS A 215 8.04 30.78 -2.37
#